data_AF-A0A293LUY1-F1
#
_entry.id   AF-A0A293LUY1-F1
#
_cell.length_a   1.000
_cell.length_b   1.000
_cell.length_c   1.000
_cell.angle_alpha   90.00
_cell.angle_beta   90.00
_cell.angle_gamma   90.00
#
_symmetry.space_group_name_H-M   'P 1'
#
loop_
_entity.id
_entity.type
_entity.pdbx_description
1 polymer ?
#
loop_
_entity_poly.entity_id
_entity_poly.type
_entity_poly.pdbx_seq_one_letter_code
_entity_poly.pdbx_strand_id
1 'polypeptide(L)'
;MYHIVNNMVSTKDELIQKVFPNIARNYKNHQWLSARAILASTNYDVNAINLSIQNGIPGEATTYKSLDTVMTQDEVVNYPTELLNSLDFPGMRPHILTLKIGVPIILRNMNPPRLCNGSRLSVKKTMNNVIEGTILNRKLKGEDVLLPRIPMIPTDMPFQFKRLQFPVRLAFAMTINKAQGQSLQVCGLDMENPCFSHGQLYVASSRAGKPSGIYSSTHQTDKHMTKFQS
;
A
#
# COMPACT_ATOMS: atom_id res chain seq x y z
N MET A 1 15.31 15.69 13.70
CA MET A 1 16.02 15.15 12.53
C MET A 1 17.21 14.26 12.93
N TYR A 2 17.98 14.62 13.97
CA TYR A 2 19.08 13.81 14.55
C TYR A 2 18.73 12.34 14.89
N HIS A 3 17.48 12.03 15.22
CA HIS A 3 17.10 10.66 15.63
C HIS A 3 16.82 9.68 14.48
N ILE A 4 16.71 10.15 13.22
CA ILE A 4 16.52 9.25 12.07
C ILE A 4 17.82 8.48 11.77
N VAL A 5 18.96 9.07 12.15
CA VAL A 5 20.31 8.58 11.84
C VAL A 5 20.66 7.29 12.62
N ASN A 6 20.00 7.01 13.75
CA ASN A 6 20.40 5.90 14.62
C ASN A 6 19.87 4.52 14.19
N ASN A 7 18.97 4.46 13.21
CA ASN A 7 18.30 3.22 12.77
C ASN A 7 18.40 3.04 11.25
N MET A 8 19.56 3.38 10.69
CA MET A 8 19.84 3.19 9.27
C MET A 8 20.07 1.71 8.97
N VAL A 9 19.52 1.24 7.87
CA VAL A 9 19.69 -0.14 7.37
C VAL A 9 20.25 -0.11 5.96
N SER A 10 21.02 -1.13 5.60
CA SER A 10 21.77 -1.13 4.33
C SER A 10 20.96 -1.65 3.15
N THR A 11 19.86 -2.37 3.40
CA THR A 11 19.04 -3.00 2.35
C THR A 11 17.55 -2.89 2.61
N LYS A 12 16.74 -2.98 1.54
CA LYS A 12 15.28 -3.13 1.62
C LYS A 12 14.84 -4.33 2.46
N ASP A 13 15.54 -5.46 2.37
CA ASP A 13 15.19 -6.65 3.14
C ASP A 13 15.43 -6.44 4.64
N GLU A 14 16.53 -5.80 5.01
CA GLU A 14 16.79 -5.44 6.40
C GLU A 14 15.71 -4.47 6.92
N LEU A 15 15.30 -3.48 6.12
CA LEU A 15 14.19 -2.58 6.44
C LEU A 15 12.90 -3.36 6.72
N ILE A 16 12.57 -4.31 5.84
CA ILE A 16 11.41 -5.19 6.00
C ILE A 16 11.50 -5.97 7.31
N GLN A 17 12.65 -6.56 7.64
CA GLN A 17 12.83 -7.33 8.86
C GLN A 17 12.73 -6.49 10.14
N LYS A 18 13.22 -5.24 10.12
CA LYS A 18 13.10 -4.32 11.26
C LYS A 18 11.65 -3.87 11.49
N VAL A 19 10.92 -3.57 10.42
CA VAL A 19 9.53 -3.10 10.51
C VAL A 19 8.55 -4.25 10.74
N PHE A 20 8.75 -5.39 10.08
CA PHE A 20 7.88 -6.55 10.13
C PHE A 20 8.61 -7.82 10.58
N PRO A 21 9.21 -7.83 11.79
CA PRO A 21 9.94 -8.99 12.29
C PRO A 21 9.04 -10.22 12.39
N ASN A 22 9.53 -11.36 11.91
CA ASN A 22 8.83 -12.64 11.95
C ASN A 22 7.41 -12.57 11.36
N ILE A 23 7.24 -11.94 10.18
CA ILE A 23 5.93 -11.73 9.55
C ILE A 23 5.12 -13.03 9.42
N ALA A 24 5.77 -14.15 9.11
CA ALA A 24 5.14 -15.47 9.02
C ALA A 24 4.41 -15.91 10.31
N ARG A 25 4.83 -15.42 11.48
CA ARG A 25 4.18 -15.69 12.78
C ARG A 25 3.22 -14.57 13.18
N ASN A 26 3.52 -13.33 12.82
CA ASN A 26 2.79 -12.15 13.30
C ASN A 26 1.64 -11.69 12.39
N TYR A 27 1.50 -12.21 11.18
CA TYR A 27 0.49 -11.75 10.21
C TYR A 27 -0.96 -11.87 10.67
N LYS A 28 -1.26 -12.66 11.71
CA LYS A 28 -2.60 -12.74 12.32
C LYS A 28 -2.83 -11.72 13.44
N ASN A 29 -1.79 -11.04 13.92
CA ASN A 29 -1.91 -10.08 15.00
C ASN A 29 -2.34 -8.72 14.45
N HIS A 30 -3.66 -8.45 14.50
CA HIS A 30 -4.26 -7.23 13.96
C HIS A 30 -3.71 -5.95 14.62
N GLN A 31 -3.48 -5.95 15.93
CA GLN A 31 -2.91 -4.80 16.62
C GLN A 31 -1.48 -4.53 16.13
N TRP A 32 -0.67 -5.57 16.02
CA TRP A 32 0.70 -5.51 15.54
C TRP A 32 0.78 -5.02 14.07
N LEU A 33 -0.12 -5.49 13.20
CA LEU A 33 -0.17 -5.03 11.80
C LEU A 33 -0.65 -3.58 11.67
N SER A 34 -1.65 -3.18 12.46
CA SER A 34 -2.26 -1.84 12.38
C SER A 34 -1.26 -0.72 12.69
N ALA A 35 -0.28 -1.00 13.55
CA ALA A 35 0.65 -0.02 14.09
C ALA A 35 1.90 0.19 13.21
N ARG A 36 2.01 -0.49 12.07
CA ARG A 36 3.24 -0.51 11.26
C ARG A 36 3.00 -0.34 9.77
N ALA A 37 3.95 0.34 9.10
CA ALA A 37 4.01 0.42 7.64
C ALA A 37 5.42 0.81 7.18
N ILE A 38 5.75 0.49 5.93
CA ILE A 38 6.89 1.05 5.21
C ILE A 38 6.40 2.16 4.28
N LEU A 39 7.12 3.27 4.21
CA LEU A 39 6.81 4.42 3.39
C LEU A 39 7.84 4.53 2.28
N ALA A 40 7.37 4.66 1.04
CA ALA A 40 8.23 4.90 -0.12
C ALA A 40 7.73 6.09 -0.94
N SER A 41 8.58 6.61 -1.83
CA SER A 41 8.26 7.77 -2.67
C SER A 41 7.37 7.40 -3.86
N THR A 42 7.56 6.23 -4.47
CA THR A 42 6.85 5.79 -5.68
C THR A 42 5.86 4.66 -5.42
N ASN A 43 4.83 4.52 -6.27
CA ASN A 43 3.95 3.33 -6.20
C ASN A 43 4.68 2.05 -6.64
N TYR A 44 5.72 2.16 -7.47
CA TYR A 44 6.52 1.02 -7.91
C TYR A 44 7.22 0.35 -6.71
N ASP A 45 7.95 1.14 -5.91
CA ASP A 45 8.62 0.66 -4.70
C ASP A 45 7.61 0.08 -3.69
N VAL A 46 6.48 0.77 -3.50
CA VAL A 46 5.39 0.30 -2.64
C VAL A 46 4.89 -1.08 -3.08
N ASN A 47 4.69 -1.29 -4.39
CA ASN A 47 4.21 -2.57 -4.91
C ASN A 47 5.26 -3.68 -4.73
N ALA A 48 6.54 -3.39 -5.00
CA ALA A 48 7.64 -4.34 -4.83
C ALA A 48 7.79 -4.78 -3.36
N ILE A 49 7.80 -3.82 -2.43
CA ILE A 49 7.90 -4.10 -0.97
C ILE A 49 6.69 -4.89 -0.49
N ASN A 50 5.48 -4.50 -0.89
CA ASN A 50 4.26 -5.23 -0.51
C ASN A 50 4.29 -6.68 -0.99
N LEU A 51 4.76 -6.93 -2.22
CA LEU A 51 4.86 -8.28 -2.78
C LEU A 51 5.91 -9.12 -2.04
N SER A 52 7.09 -8.54 -1.78
CA SER A 52 8.15 -9.19 -1.00
C SER A 52 7.64 -9.66 0.36
N ILE A 53 6.95 -8.78 1.10
CA ILE A 53 6.41 -9.11 2.43
C ILE A 53 5.31 -10.18 2.35
N GLN A 54 4.40 -10.09 1.37
CA GLN A 54 3.34 -11.09 1.18
C GLN A 54 3.90 -12.49 0.85
N ASN A 55 5.01 -12.56 0.12
CA ASN A 55 5.64 -13.83 -0.22
C ASN A 55 6.17 -14.56 1.03
N GLY A 56 6.59 -13.82 2.05
CA GLY A 56 6.99 -14.38 3.36
C GLY A 56 5.84 -14.86 4.26
N ILE A 57 4.58 -14.68 3.87
CA ILE A 57 3.42 -15.11 4.66
C ILE A 57 2.96 -16.51 4.23
N PRO A 58 2.70 -17.43 5.17
CA PRO A 58 2.20 -18.77 4.86
C PRO A 58 0.75 -18.73 4.36
N GLY A 59 0.36 -19.77 3.61
CA GLY A 59 -0.99 -19.93 3.07
C GLY A 59 -1.09 -19.63 1.58
N GLU A 60 -2.21 -20.05 1.00
CA GLU A 60 -2.46 -19.94 -0.43
C GLU A 60 -2.78 -18.50 -0.84
N ALA A 61 -2.31 -18.12 -2.01
CA ALA A 61 -2.61 -16.85 -2.63
C ALA A 61 -3.84 -16.98 -3.54
N THR A 62 -4.81 -16.09 -3.37
CA THR A 62 -5.93 -15.92 -4.29
C THR A 62 -5.64 -14.75 -5.22
N THR A 63 -5.75 -14.98 -6.54
CA THR A 63 -5.51 -13.96 -7.57
C THR A 63 -6.82 -13.53 -8.22
N TYR A 64 -7.06 -12.23 -8.25
CA TYR A 64 -8.21 -11.60 -8.88
C TYR A 64 -7.76 -10.75 -10.08
N LYS A 65 -8.16 -11.16 -11.28
CA LYS A 65 -8.04 -10.33 -12.49
C LYS A 65 -9.21 -9.36 -12.58
N SER A 66 -8.96 -8.12 -12.98
CA SER A 66 -10.01 -7.15 -13.24
C SER A 66 -10.77 -7.48 -14.52
N LEU A 67 -11.97 -6.93 -14.65
CA LEU A 67 -12.72 -6.94 -15.90
C LEU A 67 -12.68 -5.53 -16.48
N ASP A 68 -12.03 -5.39 -17.62
CA ASP A 68 -11.79 -4.10 -18.27
C ASP A 68 -12.60 -4.02 -19.56
N THR A 69 -13.37 -2.95 -19.72
CA THR A 69 -14.29 -2.78 -20.84
C THR A 69 -14.23 -1.34 -21.35
N VAL A 70 -14.16 -1.16 -22.66
CA VAL A 70 -14.42 0.13 -23.32
C VAL A 70 -15.90 0.46 -23.16
N MET A 71 -16.24 1.73 -22.98
CA MET A 71 -17.62 2.18 -22.75
C MET A 71 -18.41 2.43 -24.04
N THR A 72 -17.71 2.54 -25.17
CA THR A 72 -18.24 2.80 -26.51
C THR A 72 -17.91 1.64 -27.44
N GLN A 73 -18.88 1.17 -28.24
CA GLN A 73 -18.70 -0.01 -29.11
C GLN A 73 -17.73 0.25 -30.27
N ASP A 74 -17.74 1.47 -30.82
CA ASP A 74 -16.89 1.85 -31.96
C ASP A 74 -15.39 1.83 -31.61
N GLU A 75 -15.06 1.98 -30.33
CA GLU A 75 -13.69 2.02 -29.84
C GLU A 75 -13.13 0.63 -29.47
N VAL A 76 -13.96 -0.41 -29.42
CA VAL A 76 -13.54 -1.79 -29.07
C VAL A 76 -12.50 -2.33 -30.05
N VAL A 77 -12.60 -1.96 -31.33
CA VAL A 77 -11.62 -2.35 -32.36
C VAL A 77 -10.28 -1.62 -32.17
N ASN A 78 -10.32 -0.39 -31.65
CA ASN A 78 -9.14 0.45 -31.47
C ASN A 78 -8.38 0.15 -30.17
N TYR A 79 -9.08 -0.34 -29.15
CA TYR A 79 -8.51 -0.61 -27.82
C TYR A 79 -8.76 -2.05 -27.37
N PRO A 80 -7.87 -2.99 -27.73
CA PRO A 80 -8.00 -4.39 -27.34
C PRO A 80 -7.90 -4.56 -25.82
N THR A 81 -8.48 -5.64 -25.30
CA THR A 81 -8.57 -5.87 -23.84
C THR A 81 -7.19 -6.00 -23.19
N GLU A 82 -6.21 -6.54 -23.92
CA GLU A 82 -4.81 -6.66 -23.49
C GLU A 82 -4.18 -5.29 -23.22
N LEU A 83 -4.50 -4.30 -24.06
CA LEU A 83 -4.06 -2.92 -23.84
C LEU A 83 -4.71 -2.38 -22.56
N LEU A 84 -6.02 -2.56 -22.39
CA LEU A 84 -6.74 -2.09 -21.19
C LEU A 84 -6.16 -2.70 -19.90
N ASN A 85 -5.90 -4.01 -19.92
CA ASN A 85 -5.31 -4.75 -18.81
C ASN A 85 -3.91 -4.26 -18.44
N SER A 86 -3.17 -3.70 -19.40
CA SER A 86 -1.82 -3.13 -19.17
C SER A 86 -1.84 -1.75 -18.50
N LEU A 87 -2.98 -1.05 -18.52
CA LEU A 87 -3.08 0.31 -17.98
C LEU A 87 -3.03 0.32 -16.44
N ASP A 88 -2.11 1.11 -15.88
CA ASP A 88 -1.99 1.37 -14.43
C ASP A 88 -1.85 2.88 -14.15
N PHE A 89 -2.99 3.52 -13.88
CA PHE A 89 -3.04 4.96 -13.60
C PHE A 89 -3.04 5.27 -12.10
N PRO A 90 -2.50 6.44 -11.69
CA PRO A 90 -2.67 6.94 -10.34
C PRO A 90 -4.16 7.11 -10.00
N GLY A 91 -4.69 6.22 -9.16
CA GLY A 91 -6.12 6.27 -8.80
C GLY A 91 -6.79 4.92 -8.97
N MET A 92 -6.47 4.25 -10.07
CA MET A 92 -7.01 2.96 -10.45
C MET A 92 -6.50 1.82 -9.55
N ARG A 93 -7.16 0.66 -9.55
CA ARG A 93 -6.65 -0.57 -8.93
C ARG A 93 -5.97 -1.45 -9.98
N PRO A 94 -4.94 -2.24 -9.59
CA PRO A 94 -4.20 -3.06 -10.53
C PRO A 94 -5.11 -4.09 -11.21
N HIS A 95 -4.78 -4.43 -12.46
CA HIS A 95 -5.46 -5.50 -13.17
C HIS A 95 -5.34 -6.82 -12.40
N ILE A 96 -4.13 -7.14 -11.91
CA ILE A 96 -3.86 -8.33 -11.11
C ILE A 96 -3.78 -7.94 -9.63
N LEU A 97 -4.68 -8.51 -8.83
CA LEU A 97 -4.68 -8.37 -7.37
C LEU A 97 -4.49 -9.75 -6.73
N THR A 98 -3.33 -9.98 -6.12
CA THR A 98 -3.01 -11.24 -5.43
C THR A 98 -2.99 -11.01 -3.92
N LEU A 99 -3.79 -11.79 -3.18
CA LEU A 99 -3.97 -11.65 -1.74
C LEU A 99 -3.81 -13.01 -1.03
N LYS A 100 -3.30 -12.98 0.21
CA LYS A 100 -3.34 -14.11 1.15
C LYS A 100 -4.21 -13.76 2.36
N ILE A 101 -4.67 -14.76 3.10
CA ILE A 101 -5.35 -14.52 4.38
C ILE A 101 -4.39 -13.84 5.37
N GLY A 102 -4.90 -12.85 6.10
CA GLY A 102 -4.21 -12.06 7.13
C GLY A 102 -3.44 -10.85 6.59
N VAL A 103 -3.26 -10.70 5.27
CA VAL A 103 -2.53 -9.55 4.73
C VAL A 103 -3.32 -8.25 4.94
N PRO A 104 -2.65 -7.14 5.31
CA PRO A 104 -3.27 -5.84 5.40
C PRO A 104 -3.53 -5.28 3.99
N ILE A 105 -4.73 -4.76 3.78
CA ILE A 105 -5.15 -4.07 2.57
C ILE A 105 -5.68 -2.68 2.92
N ILE A 106 -5.64 -1.75 1.97
CA ILE A 106 -6.12 -0.38 2.14
C ILE A 106 -7.17 0.00 1.11
N LEU A 107 -8.29 0.56 1.58
CA LEU A 107 -9.42 0.97 0.76
C LEU A 107 -9.19 2.31 0.03
N ARG A 108 -9.82 2.43 -1.14
CA ARG A 108 -9.82 3.64 -2.00
C ARG A 108 -11.09 3.61 -2.84
N ASN A 109 -11.62 4.79 -3.14
CA ASN A 109 -12.85 5.01 -3.88
C ASN A 109 -14.08 4.43 -3.16
N MET A 110 -14.08 4.49 -1.82
CA MET A 110 -15.22 4.11 -0.98
C MET A 110 -15.69 5.34 -0.20
N ASN A 111 -17.00 5.60 -0.25
CA ASN A 111 -17.63 6.72 0.44
C ASN A 111 -18.27 6.28 1.78
N PRO A 112 -18.36 7.19 2.76
CA PRO A 112 -18.92 6.92 4.10
C PRO A 112 -20.38 6.42 4.04
N PRO A 113 -20.92 5.78 5.11
CA PRO A 113 -20.64 6.08 6.52
C PRO A 113 -19.63 5.16 7.24
N ARG A 114 -19.44 3.92 6.79
CA ARG A 114 -18.62 2.91 7.53
C ARG A 114 -17.17 2.80 7.05
N LEU A 115 -16.97 2.83 5.74
CA LEU A 115 -15.66 2.62 5.12
C LEU A 115 -15.27 3.85 4.30
N CYS A 116 -14.14 4.47 4.67
CA CYS A 116 -13.60 5.61 3.94
C CYS A 116 -12.28 5.26 3.26
N ASN A 117 -11.87 6.08 2.31
CA ASN A 117 -10.52 6.06 1.74
C ASN A 117 -9.45 6.03 2.85
N GLY A 118 -8.46 5.16 2.68
CA GLY A 118 -7.37 4.99 3.64
C GLY A 118 -7.69 4.11 4.86
N SER A 119 -8.89 3.51 4.94
CA SER A 119 -9.16 2.48 5.94
C SER A 119 -8.32 1.24 5.64
N ARG A 120 -7.63 0.72 6.66
CA ARG A 120 -6.83 -0.51 6.59
C ARG A 120 -7.65 -1.67 7.12
N LEU A 121 -7.62 -2.79 6.42
CA LEU A 121 -8.28 -4.03 6.77
C LEU A 121 -7.25 -5.16 6.79
N SER A 122 -7.47 -6.23 7.55
CA SER A 122 -6.78 -7.51 7.33
C SER A 122 -7.71 -8.46 6.58
N VAL A 123 -7.22 -9.14 5.56
CA VAL A 123 -8.01 -10.12 4.80
C VAL A 123 -8.38 -11.29 5.72
N LYS A 124 -9.68 -11.51 5.93
CA LYS A 124 -10.19 -12.62 6.73
C LYS A 124 -10.57 -13.81 5.87
N LYS A 125 -11.21 -13.57 4.72
CA LYS A 125 -11.62 -14.60 3.77
C LYS A 125 -11.64 -14.07 2.34
N THR A 126 -11.19 -14.89 1.39
CA THR A 126 -11.26 -14.64 -0.04
C THR A 126 -12.36 -15.49 -0.67
N MET A 127 -13.26 -14.87 -1.43
CA MET A 127 -14.30 -15.54 -2.21
C MET A 127 -14.26 -14.99 -3.64
N ASN A 128 -14.98 -15.60 -4.59
CA ASN A 128 -14.89 -15.23 -6.00
C ASN A 128 -15.20 -13.75 -6.28
N ASN A 129 -16.24 -13.21 -5.65
CA ASN A 129 -16.76 -11.86 -5.90
C ASN A 129 -16.78 -10.95 -4.66
N VAL A 130 -16.33 -11.45 -3.51
CA VAL A 130 -16.34 -10.75 -2.24
C VAL A 130 -15.06 -11.03 -1.47
N ILE A 131 -14.49 -10.01 -0.84
CA ILE A 131 -13.43 -10.15 0.15
C ILE A 131 -14.02 -9.80 1.51
N GLU A 132 -13.88 -10.68 2.49
CA GLU A 132 -14.16 -10.38 3.89
C GLU A 132 -12.88 -9.87 4.54
N GLY A 133 -12.96 -8.74 5.24
CA GLY A 133 -11.81 -8.19 5.96
C GLY A 133 -12.18 -7.54 7.28
N THR A 134 -11.27 -7.62 8.24
CA THR A 134 -11.44 -7.02 9.58
C THR A 134 -10.79 -5.64 9.63
N ILE A 135 -11.50 -4.63 10.14
CA ILE A 135 -11.00 -3.26 10.24
C ILE A 135 -9.86 -3.13 11.25
N LEU A 136 -8.72 -2.60 10.79
CA LEU A 136 -7.49 -2.46 11.59
C LEU A 136 -7.36 -1.09 12.26
N ASN A 137 -7.91 -0.04 11.65
CA ASN A 137 -7.78 1.34 12.13
C ASN A 137 -9.15 2.04 12.24
N ARG A 138 -9.17 3.21 12.90
CA ARG A 138 -10.35 4.09 13.08
C ARG A 138 -11.40 3.54 14.06
N LYS A 139 -12.58 4.19 14.06
CA LYS A 139 -13.68 4.01 15.04
C LYS A 139 -14.27 2.61 15.04
N LEU A 140 -14.31 1.93 13.90
CA LEU A 140 -14.94 0.61 13.74
C LEU A 140 -13.91 -0.54 13.81
N LYS A 141 -12.80 -0.35 14.53
CA LYS A 141 -11.72 -1.34 14.62
C LYS A 141 -12.25 -2.67 15.18
N GLY A 142 -11.93 -3.78 14.51
CA GLY A 142 -12.35 -5.12 14.88
C GLY A 142 -13.64 -5.58 14.21
N GLU A 143 -14.40 -4.69 13.56
CA GLU A 143 -15.56 -5.10 12.78
C GLU A 143 -15.16 -5.75 11.46
N ASP A 144 -15.93 -6.75 11.05
CA ASP A 144 -15.79 -7.41 9.76
C ASP A 144 -16.66 -6.74 8.71
N VAL A 145 -16.11 -6.57 7.51
CA VAL A 145 -16.79 -5.98 6.36
C VAL A 145 -16.61 -6.83 5.13
N LEU A 146 -17.64 -6.82 4.29
CA LEU A 146 -17.64 -7.46 2.98
C LEU A 146 -17.36 -6.41 1.90
N LEU A 147 -16.37 -6.69 1.06
CA LEU A 147 -15.95 -5.82 -0.03
C LEU A 147 -16.31 -6.45 -1.36
N PRO A 148 -17.26 -5.88 -2.13
CA PRO A 148 -17.51 -6.29 -3.50
C PRO A 148 -16.49 -5.66 -4.45
N ARG A 149 -16.46 -6.15 -5.70
CA ARG A 149 -15.82 -5.43 -6.80
C ARG A 149 -16.63 -4.17 -7.12
N ILE A 150 -15.96 -3.06 -7.37
CA ILE A 150 -16.59 -1.81 -7.79
C ILE A 150 -16.09 -1.38 -9.17
N PRO A 151 -16.94 -0.73 -9.98
CA PRO A 151 -16.49 -0.14 -11.23
C PRO A 151 -15.68 1.13 -10.96
N MET A 152 -14.59 1.30 -11.70
CA MET A 152 -13.79 2.52 -11.72
C MET A 152 -13.67 3.02 -13.15
N ILE A 153 -13.96 4.30 -13.35
CA ILE A 153 -13.88 4.98 -14.65
C ILE A 153 -12.84 6.09 -14.49
N PRO A 154 -11.68 6.02 -15.15
CA PRO A 154 -10.72 7.12 -15.15
C PRO A 154 -11.27 8.27 -16.00
N THR A 155 -11.01 9.50 -15.55
CA THR A 155 -11.53 10.72 -16.21
C THR A 155 -10.52 11.38 -17.15
N ASP A 156 -9.21 11.15 -16.95
CA ASP A 156 -8.13 11.74 -17.77
C ASP A 156 -7.61 10.74 -18.81
N MET A 157 -8.48 10.34 -19.74
CA MET A 157 -8.12 9.42 -20.83
C MET A 157 -8.72 9.88 -22.17
N PRO A 158 -8.03 9.65 -23.30
CA PRO A 158 -8.54 9.99 -24.63
C PRO A 158 -9.74 9.13 -25.06
N PHE A 159 -10.06 8.07 -24.31
CA PHE A 159 -11.20 7.18 -24.50
C PHE A 159 -11.82 6.83 -23.15
N GLN A 160 -13.09 6.43 -23.16
CA GLN A 160 -13.78 6.01 -21.94
C GLN A 160 -13.69 4.50 -21.75
N PHE A 161 -13.09 4.06 -20.64
CA PHE A 161 -13.12 2.66 -20.24
C PHE A 161 -13.44 2.50 -18.76
N LYS A 162 -13.82 1.29 -18.39
CA LYS A 162 -14.25 0.91 -17.06
C LYS A 162 -13.49 -0.33 -16.61
N ARG A 163 -12.95 -0.29 -15.39
CA ARG A 163 -12.34 -1.44 -14.71
C ARG A 163 -13.18 -1.84 -13.52
N LEU A 164 -13.67 -3.08 -13.52
CA LEU A 164 -14.37 -3.69 -12.39
C LEU A 164 -13.38 -4.51 -11.56
N GLN A 165 -13.06 -4.03 -10.36
CA GLN A 165 -12.07 -4.65 -9.46
C GLN A 165 -12.39 -4.32 -7.99
N PHE A 166 -11.85 -5.09 -7.06
CA PHE A 166 -11.95 -4.76 -5.64
C PHE A 166 -11.27 -3.42 -5.33
N PRO A 167 -11.88 -2.55 -4.51
CA PRO A 167 -11.36 -1.22 -4.17
C PRO A 167 -10.19 -1.28 -3.17
N VAL A 168 -9.23 -2.20 -3.34
CA VAL A 168 -8.17 -2.50 -2.36
C VAL A 168 -6.78 -2.57 -3.00
N ARG A 169 -5.73 -2.44 -2.19
CA ARG A 169 -4.32 -2.73 -2.49
C ARG A 169 -3.68 -3.26 -1.22
N LEU A 170 -2.59 -4.02 -1.35
CA LEU A 170 -1.74 -4.36 -0.20
C LEU A 170 -1.26 -3.11 0.53
N ALA A 171 -1.11 -3.24 1.85
CA ALA A 171 -0.88 -2.12 2.76
C ALA A 171 0.13 -2.44 3.86
N PHE A 172 1.16 -3.24 3.55
CA PHE A 172 2.40 -3.27 4.34
C PHE A 172 3.23 -2.03 4.07
N ALA A 173 3.30 -1.63 2.80
CA ALA A 173 3.89 -0.38 2.36
C ALA A 173 2.85 0.56 1.75
N MET A 174 3.09 1.87 1.84
CA MET A 174 2.29 2.91 1.19
C MET A 174 3.17 4.10 0.79
N THR A 175 2.65 4.96 -0.09
CA THR A 175 3.41 6.16 -0.45
C THR A 175 3.40 7.16 0.71
N ILE A 176 4.45 7.98 0.84
CA ILE A 176 4.53 9.02 1.89
C ILE A 176 3.29 9.92 1.87
N ASN A 177 2.83 10.32 0.67
CA ASN A 177 1.63 11.14 0.51
C ASN A 177 0.35 10.45 1.06
N LYS A 178 0.25 9.11 0.98
CA LYS A 178 -0.89 8.34 1.53
C LYS A 178 -0.80 8.12 3.03
N ALA A 179 0.39 8.21 3.60
CA ALA A 179 0.61 8.05 5.04
C ALA A 179 0.18 9.30 5.82
N GLN A 180 -0.04 10.43 5.15
CA GLN A 180 -0.55 11.65 5.79
C GLN A 180 -1.89 11.37 6.50
N GLY A 181 -1.95 11.66 7.79
CA GLY A 181 -3.13 11.39 8.63
C GLY A 181 -3.24 9.95 9.18
N GLN A 182 -2.27 9.07 8.92
CA GLN A 182 -2.15 7.78 9.61
C GLN A 182 -1.25 7.92 10.85
N SER A 183 -1.56 7.18 11.91
CA SER A 183 -0.74 7.07 13.12
C SER A 183 -0.04 5.71 13.14
N LEU A 184 1.29 5.71 13.18
CA LEU A 184 2.12 4.49 13.19
C LEU A 184 3.02 4.47 14.43
N GLN A 185 3.24 3.29 15.00
CA GLN A 185 4.22 3.09 16.07
C GLN A 185 5.59 2.70 15.52
N VAL A 186 5.63 1.92 14.43
CA VAL A 186 6.85 1.57 13.71
C VAL A 186 6.71 1.95 12.25
N CYS A 187 7.69 2.66 11.72
CA CYS A 187 7.68 3.20 10.37
C CYS A 187 9.02 2.90 9.71
N GLY A 188 9.00 2.21 8.56
CA GLY A 188 10.16 2.15 7.67
C GLY A 188 10.11 3.26 6.64
N LEU A 189 11.25 3.85 6.30
CA LEU A 189 11.41 4.81 5.22
C LEU A 189 12.31 4.19 4.16
N ASP A 190 11.73 3.87 3.02
CA ASP A 190 12.50 3.45 1.85
C ASP A 190 12.95 4.69 1.07
N MET A 191 14.27 4.97 1.12
CA MET A 191 14.88 6.11 0.44
C MET A 191 15.87 5.68 -0.66
N GLU A 192 15.73 4.48 -1.22
CA GLU A 192 16.51 4.11 -2.41
C GLU A 192 16.28 5.08 -3.57
N ASN A 193 15.05 5.58 -3.72
CA ASN A 193 14.71 6.67 -4.63
C ASN A 193 14.62 8.00 -3.85
N PRO A 194 15.22 9.10 -4.35
CA PRO A 194 15.19 10.38 -3.67
C PRO A 194 13.75 10.85 -3.43
N CYS A 195 13.50 11.42 -2.24
CA CYS A 195 12.24 12.10 -1.98
C CYS A 195 12.10 13.29 -2.93
N PHE A 196 11.01 13.32 -3.69
CA PHE A 196 10.79 14.32 -4.74
C PHE A 196 10.45 15.71 -4.19
N SER A 197 10.09 15.82 -2.91
CA SER A 197 9.72 17.11 -2.31
C SER A 197 10.35 17.35 -0.93
N HIS A 198 10.64 18.61 -0.64
CA HIS A 198 11.31 19.08 0.58
C HIS A 198 10.57 18.70 1.88
N GLY A 199 9.26 18.47 1.80
CA GLY A 199 8.41 18.10 2.95
C GLY A 199 8.23 16.59 3.18
N GLN A 200 8.60 15.72 2.23
CA GLN A 200 8.30 14.28 2.33
C GLN A 200 9.01 13.61 3.50
N LEU A 201 10.28 13.94 3.73
CA LEU A 201 11.04 13.37 4.86
C LEU A 201 10.44 13.79 6.20
N TYR A 202 10.00 15.05 6.32
CA TYR A 202 9.31 15.55 7.51
C TYR A 202 7.96 14.85 7.73
N VAL A 203 7.15 14.73 6.67
CA VAL A 203 5.87 14.01 6.74
C VAL A 203 6.09 12.59 7.20
N ALA A 204 7.06 11.88 6.62
CA ALA A 204 7.34 10.49 6.93
C ALA A 204 7.85 10.31 8.37
N SER A 205 8.76 11.18 8.80
CA SER A 205 9.33 11.16 10.16
C SER A 205 8.29 11.49 11.25
N SER A 206 7.35 12.38 10.95
CA SER A 206 6.27 12.75 11.88
C SER A 206 5.18 11.67 12.04
N ARG A 207 5.23 10.58 11.27
CA ARG A 207 4.24 9.49 11.38
C ARG A 207 4.51 8.53 12.52
N ALA A 208 5.77 8.39 12.94
CA ALA A 208 6.13 7.50 14.04
C ALA A 208 5.93 8.20 15.39
N GLY A 209 5.21 7.56 16.30
CA GLY A 209 4.96 8.11 17.64
C GLY A 209 6.23 8.26 18.51
N LYS A 210 7.32 7.56 18.17
CA LYS A 210 8.62 7.66 18.85
C LYS A 210 9.76 7.56 17.82
N PRO A 211 10.88 8.28 18.01
CA PRO A 211 12.01 8.20 17.08
C PRO A 211 12.62 6.78 16.98
N SER A 212 12.61 6.02 18.08
CA SER A 212 13.09 4.63 18.10
C SER A 212 12.30 3.67 17.20
N GLY A 213 11.09 4.07 16.77
CA GLY A 213 10.25 3.31 15.85
C GLY A 213 10.48 3.63 14.38
N ILE A 214 11.44 4.50 14.03
CA ILE A 214 11.75 4.86 12.64
C ILE A 214 12.98 4.05 12.19
N TYR A 215 12.89 3.41 11.04
CA TYR A 215 14.02 2.78 10.34
C TYR A 215 14.12 3.36 8.93
N SER A 216 15.32 3.53 8.39
CA SER A 216 15.52 4.14 7.06
C SER A 216 16.52 3.36 6.23
N SER A 217 16.19 3.00 4.99
CA SER A 217 17.16 2.49 4.01
C SER A 217 17.68 3.63 3.15
N THR A 218 18.98 3.63 2.84
CA THR A 218 19.58 4.59 1.90
C THR A 218 20.57 3.89 0.98
N HIS A 219 20.55 4.24 -0.31
CA HIS A 219 21.55 3.79 -1.28
C HIS A 219 22.78 4.72 -1.39
N GLN A 220 22.80 5.83 -0.64
CA GLN A 220 23.87 6.83 -0.70
C GLN A 220 24.81 6.71 0.49
N THR A 221 26.07 6.38 0.21
CA THR A 221 27.20 6.74 1.05
C THR A 221 27.21 8.26 1.29
N ASP A 222 26.87 8.65 2.52
CA ASP A 222 27.30 9.85 3.25
C ASP A 222 27.16 11.27 2.68
N LYS A 223 26.71 11.54 1.45
CA LYS A 223 26.87 12.91 0.87
C LYS A 223 25.68 13.87 0.90
N HIS A 224 24.47 13.44 1.28
CA HIS A 224 23.29 14.35 1.32
C HIS A 224 22.80 14.72 2.72
N MET A 225 23.35 14.11 3.79
CA MET A 225 22.98 14.46 5.16
C MET A 225 23.75 15.65 5.74
N THR A 226 24.90 16.03 5.15
CA THR A 226 25.72 17.16 5.64
C THR A 226 25.08 18.53 5.37
N LYS A 227 24.05 18.62 4.52
CA LYS A 227 23.33 19.88 4.25
C LYS A 227 22.20 20.20 5.23
N PHE A 228 21.97 19.36 6.23
CA PHE A 228 20.88 19.53 7.21
C PHE A 228 21.36 19.57 8.67
N GLN A 229 22.66 19.74 8.88
CA GLN A 229 23.29 19.97 10.18
C GLN A 229 23.63 21.45 10.46
N SER A 230 23.37 22.35 9.51
CA SER A 230 23.55 23.81 9.68
C SER A 230 22.22 24.51 9.91
#